data_AF-A0A7D5N761-F1
#
_entry.id   AF-A0A7D5N761-F1
#
_cell.length_a   1.000
_cell.length_b   1.000
_cell.length_c   1.000
_cell.angle_alpha   90.00
_cell.angle_beta   90.00
_cell.angle_gamma   90.00
#
_symmetry.space_group_name_H-M   'P 1'
#
loop_
_entity.id
_entity.type
_entity.pdbx_description
1 polymer ?
#
loop_
_entity_poly.entity_id
_entity_poly.type
_entity_poly.pdbx_seq_one_letter_code
_entity_poly.pdbx_strand_id
1 'polypeptide(L)' 'MKRLFGNYVNGQRNGDWEVFNENGSIQVIYHYEKGKVVRVTDYW' A
#
# COMPACT_ATOMS: atom_id res chain seq x y z
N MET A 1 -8.36 -3.02 -13.41
CA MET A 1 -7.44 -3.84 -12.59
C MET A 1 -6.81 -2.98 -11.51
N LYS A 2 -6.97 -3.35 -10.23
CA LYS A 2 -6.29 -2.65 -9.13
C LYS A 2 -4.79 -3.01 -9.14
N ARG A 3 -3.93 -2.00 -9.00
CA ARG A 3 -2.47 -2.18 -8.95
C ARG A 3 -1.99 -1.92 -7.52
N LEU A 4 -1.09 -2.76 -7.03
CA LEU A 4 -0.46 -2.63 -5.71
C LEU A 4 1.04 -2.38 -5.91
N PHE A 5 1.56 -1.29 -5.37
CA PHE A 5 2.97 -0.92 -5.46
C PHE A 5 3.55 -0.69 -4.07
N GLY A 6 4.74 -1.22 -3.80
CA GLY A 6 5.43 -1.09 -2.52
C GLY A 6 6.69 -1.93 -2.45
N ASN A 7 7.44 -1.78 -1.36
CA ASN A 7 8.75 -2.42 -1.17
C ASN A 7 8.73 -3.49 -0.07
N TYR A 8 9.63 -4.47 -0.24
CA TYR A 8 9.94 -5.46 0.77
C TYR A 8 11.30 -5.16 1.41
N VAL A 9 11.37 -5.29 2.73
CA VAL A 9 12.61 -5.27 3.51
C VAL A 9 12.69 -6.60 4.25
N ASN A 10 13.79 -7.34 4.07
CA ASN A 10 13.98 -8.69 4.64
C ASN A 10 12.81 -9.66 4.33
N GLY A 11 12.25 -9.58 3.11
CA GLY A 11 11.12 -10.40 2.68
C GLY A 11 9.77 -9.99 3.26
N GLN A 12 9.69 -8.90 4.02
CA GLN A 12 8.45 -8.39 4.61
C GLN A 12 8.08 -7.05 4.02
N ARG A 13 6.77 -6.78 3.87
CA ARG A 13 6.29 -5.46 3.45
C ARG A 13 6.75 -4.41 4.45
N ASN A 14 7.29 -3.31 3.95
CA ASN A 14 7.71 -2.19 4.79
C ASN A 14 7.52 -0.87 4.04
N GLY A 15 7.08 0.17 4.75
CA GLY A 15 6.76 1.47 4.19
C GLY A 15 5.35 1.54 3.61
N ASP A 16 5.10 2.56 2.78
CA ASP A 16 3.80 2.78 2.15
C ASP A 16 3.57 1.85 0.96
N TRP A 17 2.34 1.36 0.86
CA TRP A 17 1.85 0.47 -0.17
C TRP A 17 0.59 1.06 -0.77
N GLU A 18 0.67 1.43 -2.03
CA GLU A 18 -0.37 2.18 -2.73
C GLU A 18 -1.23 1.24 -3.56
N VAL A 19 -2.54 1.35 -3.40
CA VAL A 19 -3.53 0.71 -4.25
C VAL A 19 -4.14 1.74 -5.16
N PHE A 20 -4.14 1.45 -6.46
CA PHE A 20 -4.70 2.34 -7.47
C PHE A 20 -6.01 1.78 -8.06
N ASN A 21 -6.94 2.68 -8.34
CA ASN A 21 -8.13 2.42 -9.15
C ASN A 21 -7.75 2.22 -10.63
N GLU A 22 -8.71 1.78 -11.44
CA GLU A 22 -8.46 1.51 -12.87
C GLU A 22 -8.09 2.76 -13.67
N ASN A 23 -8.58 3.93 -13.23
CA ASN A 23 -8.26 5.23 -13.80
C ASN A 23 -6.88 5.77 -13.36
N GLY A 24 -6.12 5.03 -12.54
CA GLY A 24 -4.82 5.44 -12.01
C GLY A 24 -4.88 6.34 -10.78
N SER A 25 -6.06 6.66 -10.24
CA SER A 25 -6.17 7.39 -8.98
C SER A 25 -5.79 6.50 -7.80
N ILE A 26 -5.19 7.07 -6.75
CA ILE A 26 -4.96 6.34 -5.50
C ILE A 26 -6.32 6.05 -4.85
N GLN A 27 -6.51 4.80 -4.46
CA GLN A 27 -7.66 4.32 -3.70
C GLN A 27 -7.33 4.28 -2.20
N VAL A 28 -6.20 3.67 -1.85
CA VAL A 28 -5.80 3.49 -0.45
C VAL A 28 -4.29 3.36 -0.34
N ILE A 29 -3.74 3.86 0.76
CA ILE A 29 -2.36 3.68 1.15
C ILE A 29 -2.30 2.87 2.45
N TYR A 30 -1.59 1.75 2.42
CA TYR A 30 -1.28 0.95 3.60
C TYR A 30 0.14 1.22 4.04
N HIS A 31 0.34 1.63 5.29
CA HIS A 31 1.69 1.69 5.86
C HIS A 31 2.00 0.38 6.58
N TYR A 32 3.08 -0.28 6.16
CA TYR A 32 3.57 -1.50 6.78
C TYR A 32 4.83 -1.27 7.60
N GLU A 33 4.88 -1.85 8.78
CA GLU A 33 6.10 -1.99 9.58
C GLU A 33 6.30 -3.46 9.93
N LYS A 34 7.47 -4.03 9.55
CA LYS A 34 7.81 -5.44 9.81
C LYS A 34 6.68 -6.40 9.37
N GLY A 35 6.14 -6.16 8.17
CA GLY A 35 5.08 -6.97 7.57
C GLY A 35 3.66 -6.73 8.13
N LYS A 36 3.47 -5.83 9.10
CA LYS A 36 2.15 -5.53 9.69
C LYS A 36 1.65 -4.17 9.26
N VAL A 37 0.36 -4.07 8.93
CA VAL A 37 -0.29 -2.78 8.68
C VAL A 37 -0.39 -2.01 9.99
N VAL A 38 0.18 -0.82 10.04
CA VAL A 38 0.10 0.08 11.20
C VAL A 38 -0.76 1.31 10.92
N ARG A 39 -0.95 1.66 9.64
CA ARG A 39 -1.82 2.78 9.22
C ARG A 39 -2.51 2.44 7.91
N VAL A 40 -3.75 2.89 7.78
CA VAL A 40 -4.53 2.87 6.55
C VAL A 40 -4.99 4.29 6.27
N THR A 41 -4.78 4.76 5.06
CA THR A 41 -5.29 6.05 4.59
C THR A 41 -6.14 5.79 3.35
N ASP A 42 -7.44 5.95 3.51
CA ASP A 42 -8.43 5.72 2.46
C ASP A 42 -8.89 7.05 1.86
N TYR A 43 -9.02 7.08 0.54
CA TYR A 43 -9.43 8.24 -0.25
C TYR A 43 -10.74 7.90 -0.96
N TRP A 44 -11.83 7.84 -0.17
CA TRP A 44 -13.20 7.68 -0.66
C TRP A 44 -13.63 8.82 -1.58
#